data_AF-A0A1W9I8T8-F1
#
_entry.id   AF-A0A1W9I8T8-F1
#
_cell.length_a   1.000
_cell.length_b   1.000
_cell.length_c   1.000
_cell.angle_alpha   90.00
_cell.angle_beta   90.00
_cell.angle_gamma   90.00
#
_symmetry.space_group_name_H-M   'P 1'
#
loop_
_entity.id
_entity.type
_entity.pdbx_description
1 polymer ?
#
loop_
_entity_poly.entity_id
_entity_poly.type
_entity_poly.pdbx_seq_one_letter_code
_entity_poly.pdbx_strand_id
1 'polypeptide(L)'
;MEIRFQPALLQEVIDSFVEKTEREGDPTYYKEFHEHADPIYEKFMLEDREGEFKKLYQYLFGTWGFSDIVRDSFNEYPLLKNKVGIVLVKGVLKEDQEGVDILRKWGSVEKELAREFEEKGLKGVGIKLIPRRFYDPALTRYCRHELMHISDMIDPVFGYDPDTKVGQNPGEETLILQRYRVLWSLSVDSRLVAAGKEPMLSKEDRFKEFRSWYRKIAPLQLKSVFEGLWQTSYFTHSELIEMATDTLRVMDRAVDVEGGEVPESENKVMLMPGFPCPLCRFPTYSWVEDMGSKIESYVLDFIRENHPGWDVEFGACDRCVEVYKLRADGVM
;
A
#
# COMPACT_ATOMS: atom_id res chain seq x y z
N MET A 1 18.36 10.55 -14.19
CA MET A 1 18.02 10.05 -12.86
C MET A 1 19.30 9.72 -12.10
N GLU A 2 19.45 10.26 -10.89
CA GLU A 2 20.56 10.00 -9.98
C GLU A 2 20.07 9.15 -8.79
N ILE A 3 20.82 8.12 -8.38
CA ILE A 3 20.47 7.28 -7.21
C ILE A 3 21.54 7.50 -6.15
N ARG A 4 21.11 7.91 -4.95
CA ARG A 4 22.00 8.13 -3.79
C ARG A 4 21.60 7.24 -2.64
N PHE A 5 22.59 6.62 -2.02
CA PHE A 5 22.42 5.80 -0.83
C PHE A 5 22.96 6.56 0.38
N GLN A 6 22.24 6.51 1.50
CA GLN A 6 22.69 7.12 2.74
C GLN A 6 23.94 6.41 3.27
N PRO A 7 25.02 7.10 3.68
CA PRO A 7 26.25 6.46 4.15
C PRO A 7 26.04 5.47 5.30
N ALA A 8 25.14 5.79 6.25
CA ALA A 8 24.80 4.90 7.35
C ALA A 8 24.19 3.57 6.88
N LEU A 9 23.36 3.59 5.83
CA LEU A 9 22.82 2.38 5.22
C LEU A 9 23.94 1.53 4.60
N LEU A 10 24.86 2.17 3.88
CA LEU A 10 25.97 1.46 3.22
C LEU A 10 26.82 0.72 4.24
N GLN A 11 27.18 1.41 5.33
CA GLN A 11 27.91 0.80 6.44
C GLN A 11 27.15 -0.40 7.02
N GLU A 12 25.87 -0.22 7.37
CA GLU A 12 25.09 -1.27 8.02
C GLU A 12 24.89 -2.50 7.11
N VAL A 13 24.73 -2.31 5.80
CA VAL A 13 24.65 -3.42 4.84
C VAL A 13 25.97 -4.18 4.79
N ILE A 14 27.10 -3.48 4.65
CA ILE A 14 28.42 -4.11 4.54
C ILE A 14 28.77 -4.85 5.82
N ASP A 15 28.67 -4.19 6.97
CA ASP A 15 29.02 -4.77 8.27
C ASP A 15 28.16 -6.02 8.56
N SER A 16 26.84 -5.94 8.35
CA SER A 16 25.93 -7.07 8.60
C SER A 16 26.10 -8.22 7.60
N PHE A 17 26.42 -7.91 6.34
CA PHE A 17 26.67 -8.92 5.32
C PHE A 17 27.96 -9.70 5.60
N VAL A 18 29.06 -8.99 5.90
CA VAL A 18 30.34 -9.60 6.28
C VAL A 18 30.17 -10.52 7.49
N GLU A 19 29.52 -10.03 8.55
CA GLU A 19 29.29 -10.81 9.77
C GLU A 19 28.39 -12.04 9.50
N LYS A 20 27.44 -11.94 8.57
CA LYS A 20 26.58 -13.06 8.19
C LYS A 20 27.38 -14.12 7.42
N THR A 21 28.10 -13.74 6.37
CA THR A 21 28.82 -14.71 5.52
C THR A 21 29.93 -15.41 6.29
N GLU A 22 30.62 -14.69 7.18
CA GLU A 22 31.63 -15.29 8.05
C GLU A 22 31.01 -16.33 8.99
N ARG A 23 29.87 -16.01 9.61
CA ARG A 23 29.11 -16.96 10.46
C ARG A 23 28.60 -18.18 9.67
N GLU A 24 28.30 -18.01 8.38
CA GLU A 24 27.91 -19.09 7.46
C GLU A 24 29.13 -19.89 6.93
N GLY A 25 30.35 -19.53 7.32
CA GLY A 25 31.59 -20.24 7.00
C GLY A 25 32.31 -19.76 5.74
N ASP A 26 31.89 -18.63 5.15
CA ASP A 26 32.55 -17.99 4.02
C ASP A 26 33.29 -16.71 4.46
N PRO A 27 34.63 -16.77 4.63
CA PRO A 27 35.42 -15.62 5.07
C PRO A 27 35.83 -14.70 3.91
N THR A 28 35.34 -14.91 2.69
CA THR A 28 35.78 -14.15 1.50
C THR A 28 35.57 -12.65 1.68
N TYR A 29 34.35 -12.23 2.01
CA TYR A 29 34.01 -10.82 2.19
C TYR A 29 34.66 -10.19 3.42
N TYR A 30 34.89 -10.98 4.48
CA TYR A 30 35.64 -10.54 5.64
C TYR A 30 37.08 -10.18 5.29
N LYS A 31 37.77 -11.07 4.56
CA LYS A 31 39.14 -10.82 4.10
C LYS A 31 39.23 -9.61 3.19
N GLU A 32 38.36 -9.52 2.19
CA GLU A 32 38.32 -8.39 1.26
C GLU A 32 38.05 -7.06 1.98
N PHE A 33 37.13 -7.04 2.94
CA PHE A 33 36.89 -5.85 3.77
C PHE A 33 38.18 -5.43 4.51
N HIS A 34 38.88 -6.36 5.16
CA HIS A 34 40.11 -6.06 5.91
C HIS A 34 41.27 -5.63 5.01
N GLU A 35 41.41 -6.23 3.82
CA GLU A 35 42.41 -5.82 2.82
C GLU A 35 42.30 -4.32 2.47
N HIS A 36 41.08 -3.78 2.50
CA HIS A 36 40.83 -2.37 2.25
C HIS A 36 40.75 -1.50 3.52
N ALA A 37 40.28 -2.05 4.64
CA ALA A 37 40.11 -1.33 5.90
C ALA A 37 41.44 -1.13 6.65
N ASP A 38 42.31 -2.14 6.69
CA ASP A 38 43.58 -2.10 7.43
C ASP A 38 44.49 -0.93 6.96
N PRO A 39 44.65 -0.66 5.65
CA PRO A 39 45.38 0.52 5.19
C PRO A 39 44.81 1.86 5.66
N ILE A 40 43.51 1.95 5.96
CA ILE A 40 42.89 3.18 6.49
C ILE A 40 43.42 3.44 7.91
N TYR A 41 43.52 2.39 8.73
CA TYR A 41 44.12 2.49 10.06
C TYR A 41 45.60 2.86 10.02
N GLU A 42 46.35 2.33 9.04
CA GLU A 42 47.80 2.56 8.93
C GLU A 42 48.17 3.93 8.36
N LYS A 43 47.41 4.44 7.37
CA LYS A 43 47.82 5.59 6.55
C LYS A 43 47.15 6.91 6.93
N PHE A 44 46.02 6.87 7.65
CA PHE A 44 45.23 8.07 7.95
C PHE A 44 45.16 8.34 9.46
N MET A 45 45.21 9.62 9.80
CA MET A 45 44.99 10.12 11.16
C MET A 45 43.54 9.87 11.58
N LEU A 46 43.30 9.77 12.90
CA LEU A 46 41.99 9.44 13.45
C LEU A 46 40.85 10.32 12.92
N GLU A 47 41.12 11.62 12.76
CA GLU A 47 40.15 12.61 12.27
C GLU A 47 39.78 12.45 10.79
N ASP A 48 40.67 11.90 9.97
CA ASP A 48 40.44 11.70 8.53
C ASP A 48 39.81 10.33 8.22
N ARG A 49 39.93 9.36 9.13
CA ARG A 49 39.49 7.97 8.91
C ARG A 49 38.00 7.88 8.57
N GLU A 50 37.14 8.70 9.19
CA GLU A 50 35.69 8.65 8.93
C GLU A 50 35.36 8.92 7.46
N GLY A 51 36.06 9.87 6.84
CA GLY A 51 35.90 10.18 5.41
C GLY A 51 36.35 9.04 4.51
N GLU A 52 37.45 8.37 4.85
CA GLU A 52 37.95 7.22 4.10
C GLU A 52 37.09 5.98 4.26
N PHE A 53 36.55 5.71 5.45
CA PHE A 53 35.60 4.62 5.65
C PHE A 53 34.32 4.83 4.83
N LYS A 54 33.80 6.07 4.74
CA LYS A 54 32.66 6.38 3.87
C LYS A 54 32.93 6.01 2.41
N LYS A 55 34.13 6.31 1.90
CA LYS A 55 34.55 5.93 0.54
C LYS A 55 34.69 4.41 0.40
N LEU A 56 35.24 3.74 1.40
CA LEU A 56 35.36 2.28 1.44
C LEU A 56 33.99 1.59 1.35
N TYR A 57 33.06 1.97 2.22
CA TYR A 57 31.71 1.40 2.21
C TYR A 57 30.99 1.64 0.88
N GLN A 58 31.16 2.84 0.29
CA GLN A 58 30.62 3.13 -1.04
C GLN A 58 31.26 2.26 -2.13
N TYR A 59 32.57 2.05 -2.08
CA TYR A 59 33.29 1.18 -3.00
C TYR A 59 32.80 -0.27 -2.90
N LEU A 60 32.82 -0.86 -1.70
CA LEU A 60 32.42 -2.26 -1.50
C LEU A 60 30.94 -2.48 -1.86
N PHE A 61 30.06 -1.55 -1.49
CA PHE A 61 28.63 -1.66 -1.82
C PHE A 61 28.36 -1.64 -3.33
N GLY A 62 29.17 -0.91 -4.10
CA GLY A 62 29.14 -0.95 -5.56
C GLY A 62 29.74 -2.26 -6.10
N THR A 63 30.95 -2.60 -5.66
CA THR A 63 31.71 -3.77 -6.15
C THR A 63 31.01 -5.10 -5.87
N TRP A 64 30.35 -5.22 -4.72
CA TRP A 64 29.56 -6.41 -4.35
C TRP A 64 28.16 -6.43 -4.98
N GLY A 65 27.84 -5.46 -5.84
CA GLY A 65 26.62 -5.45 -6.66
C GLY A 65 25.34 -5.03 -5.92
N PHE A 66 25.41 -4.62 -4.65
CA PHE A 66 24.21 -4.18 -3.91
C PHE A 66 23.55 -2.95 -4.52
N SER A 67 24.35 -2.05 -5.09
CA SER A 67 23.84 -0.86 -5.77
C SER A 67 23.07 -1.20 -7.04
N ASP A 68 23.45 -2.29 -7.70
CA ASP A 68 22.94 -2.66 -9.01
C ASP A 68 21.53 -3.23 -8.92
N ILE A 69 21.20 -3.94 -7.84
CA ILE A 69 19.84 -4.48 -7.61
C ILE A 69 18.77 -3.39 -7.69
N VAL A 70 18.99 -2.26 -7.00
CA VAL A 70 18.07 -1.13 -7.02
C VAL A 70 18.13 -0.41 -8.37
N ARG A 71 19.33 -0.17 -8.90
CA ARG A 71 19.52 0.54 -10.17
C ARG A 71 18.84 -0.18 -11.34
N ASP A 72 19.01 -1.49 -11.42
CA ASP A 72 18.49 -2.31 -12.51
C ASP A 72 16.98 -2.46 -12.45
N SER A 73 16.38 -2.39 -11.26
CA SER A 73 14.93 -2.38 -11.10
C SER A 73 14.28 -1.21 -11.85
N PHE A 74 14.95 -0.05 -11.97
CA PHE A 74 14.44 1.08 -12.77
C PHE A 74 14.53 0.86 -14.28
N ASN A 75 15.30 -0.12 -14.77
CA ASN A 75 15.32 -0.47 -16.20
C ASN A 75 13.96 -0.96 -16.69
N GLU A 76 13.16 -1.52 -15.78
CA GLU A 76 11.81 -2.01 -16.07
C GLU A 76 10.76 -0.89 -16.18
N TYR A 77 11.10 0.35 -15.77
CA TYR A 77 10.18 1.48 -15.70
C TYR A 77 10.68 2.72 -16.46
N PRO A 78 10.57 2.76 -17.80
CA PRO A 78 11.02 3.89 -18.61
C PRO A 78 10.40 5.24 -18.23
N LEU A 79 9.14 5.24 -17.80
CA LEU A 79 8.46 6.45 -17.33
C LEU A 79 9.21 7.07 -16.14
N LEU A 80 9.63 6.25 -15.17
CA LEU A 80 10.37 6.72 -14.00
C LEU A 80 11.72 7.32 -14.38
N LYS A 81 12.46 6.70 -15.30
CA LYS A 81 13.74 7.24 -15.77
C LYS A 81 13.62 8.65 -16.36
N ASN A 82 12.47 8.94 -16.99
CA ASN A 82 12.20 10.22 -17.64
C ASN A 82 11.58 11.27 -16.71
N LYS A 83 10.93 10.84 -15.62
CA LYS A 83 10.17 11.73 -14.71
C LYS A 83 10.79 11.86 -13.33
N VAL A 84 11.78 11.03 -12.99
CA VAL A 84 12.48 11.05 -11.70
C VAL A 84 13.88 11.62 -11.88
N GLY A 85 14.14 12.71 -11.16
CA GLY A 85 15.45 13.37 -11.13
C GLY A 85 16.42 12.64 -10.21
N ILE A 86 15.95 12.30 -9.02
CA ILE A 86 16.75 11.70 -7.94
C ILE A 86 15.97 10.66 -7.15
N VAL A 87 16.69 9.63 -6.72
CA VAL A 87 16.22 8.57 -5.83
C VAL A 87 17.11 8.58 -4.59
N LEU A 88 16.52 8.72 -3.41
CA LEU A 88 17.21 8.68 -2.13
C LEU A 88 16.89 7.37 -1.42
N VAL A 89 17.90 6.52 -1.23
CA VAL A 89 17.77 5.23 -0.57
C VAL A 89 18.33 5.32 0.85
N LYS A 90 17.50 5.03 1.85
CA LYS A 90 17.88 5.11 3.26
C LYS A 90 17.51 3.87 4.06
N GLY A 91 18.28 3.65 5.13
CA GLY A 91 18.07 2.58 6.08
C GLY A 91 16.88 2.85 7.01
N VAL A 92 16.13 1.80 7.34
CA VAL A 92 15.15 1.78 8.42
C VAL A 92 15.37 0.55 9.31
N LEU A 93 14.83 0.58 10.52
CA LEU A 93 15.09 -0.46 11.53
C LEU A 93 14.07 -1.60 11.49
N LYS A 94 12.87 -1.35 10.97
CA LYS A 94 11.76 -2.30 11.00
C LYS A 94 11.09 -2.42 9.63
N GLU A 95 10.50 -3.59 9.37
CA GLU A 95 9.82 -3.91 8.12
C GLU A 95 8.60 -3.01 7.86
N ASP A 96 7.88 -2.61 8.90
CA ASP A 96 6.73 -1.69 8.81
C ASP A 96 7.12 -0.24 8.45
N GLN A 97 8.43 0.07 8.44
CA GLN A 97 8.98 1.36 8.04
C GLN A 97 9.53 1.36 6.61
N GLU A 98 9.63 0.18 5.97
CA GLU A 98 10.01 0.07 4.57
C GLU A 98 8.92 0.65 3.67
N GLY A 99 9.31 1.07 2.47
CA GLY A 99 8.37 1.58 1.48
C GLY A 99 9.00 2.61 0.57
N VAL A 100 8.27 2.93 -0.49
CA VAL A 100 8.67 3.93 -1.47
C VAL A 100 7.61 5.03 -1.56
N ASP A 101 8.04 6.27 -1.68
CA ASP A 101 7.12 7.41 -1.82
C ASP A 101 7.75 8.54 -2.67
N ILE A 102 6.90 9.39 -3.24
CA ILE A 102 7.32 10.63 -3.88
C ILE A 102 7.72 11.62 -2.78
N LEU A 103 8.91 12.21 -2.92
CA LEU A 103 9.41 13.20 -1.97
C LEU A 103 8.57 14.48 -2.07
N ARG A 104 7.74 14.74 -1.05
CA ARG A 104 6.99 16.00 -0.91
C ARG A 104 7.80 17.13 -0.29
N LYS A 105 8.81 16.79 0.50
CA LYS A 105 9.72 17.73 1.17
C LYS A 105 11.13 17.23 1.00
N TRP A 106 11.98 18.10 0.50
CA TRP A 106 13.40 17.86 0.33
C TRP A 106 14.14 18.18 1.63
N GLY A 107 15.02 17.26 2.05
CA GLY A 107 15.89 17.48 3.20
C GLY A 107 16.82 18.68 2.98
N SER A 108 17.36 19.26 4.06
CA SER A 108 18.26 20.42 3.99
C SER A 108 19.48 20.21 3.09
N VAL A 109 19.99 18.98 3.02
CA VAL A 109 21.18 18.60 2.22
C VAL A 109 20.87 18.48 0.73
N GLU A 110 19.61 18.26 0.35
CA GLU A 110 19.21 18.09 -1.05
C GLU A 110 18.42 19.27 -1.62
N LYS A 111 18.19 20.34 -0.86
CA LYS A 111 17.33 21.48 -1.29
C LYS A 111 17.76 22.13 -2.61
N GLU A 112 19.07 22.29 -2.84
CA GLU A 112 19.57 22.92 -4.06
C GLU A 112 19.37 22.00 -5.27
N LEU A 113 19.76 20.74 -5.13
CA LEU A 113 19.57 19.70 -6.16
C LEU A 113 18.08 19.47 -6.48
N ALA A 114 17.25 19.49 -5.44
CA ALA A 114 15.81 19.39 -5.54
C ALA A 114 15.22 20.50 -6.39
N ARG A 115 15.65 21.75 -6.17
CA ARG A 115 15.19 22.90 -6.94
C ARG A 115 15.51 22.74 -8.42
N GLU A 116 16.72 22.27 -8.76
CA GLU A 116 17.10 22.02 -10.15
C GLU A 116 16.25 20.95 -10.83
N PHE A 117 15.83 19.91 -10.09
CA PHE A 117 14.95 18.87 -10.62
C PHE A 117 13.51 19.36 -10.74
N GLU A 118 13.00 20.08 -9.76
CA GLU A 118 11.66 20.67 -9.77
C GLU A 118 11.49 21.68 -10.90
N GLU A 119 12.50 22.54 -11.16
CA GLU A 119 12.53 23.48 -12.30
C GLU A 119 12.42 22.75 -13.65
N LYS A 120 12.93 21.50 -13.72
CA LYS A 120 12.82 20.62 -14.90
C LYS A 120 11.54 19.78 -14.91
N GLY A 121 10.65 19.95 -13.94
CA GLY A 121 9.43 19.16 -13.78
C GLY A 121 9.66 17.70 -13.36
N LEU A 122 10.85 17.38 -12.84
CA LEU A 122 11.22 16.05 -12.38
C LEU A 122 10.87 15.88 -10.90
N LYS A 123 10.55 14.65 -10.50
CA LYS A 123 10.19 14.27 -9.13
C LYS A 123 11.37 13.63 -8.40
N GLY A 124 11.33 13.69 -7.07
CA GLY A 124 12.18 12.90 -6.19
C GLY A 124 11.45 11.67 -5.67
N VAL A 125 12.18 10.58 -5.50
CA VAL A 125 11.66 9.34 -4.91
C VAL A 125 12.49 8.97 -3.69
N GLY A 126 11.84 8.63 -2.59
CA GLY A 126 12.48 8.10 -1.39
C GLY A 126 12.22 6.61 -1.27
N ILE A 127 13.27 5.81 -1.13
CA ILE A 127 13.21 4.38 -0.87
C ILE A 127 13.72 4.13 0.55
N LYS A 128 12.91 3.46 1.37
CA LYS A 128 13.28 3.02 2.72
C LYS A 128 13.40 1.51 2.74
N LEU A 129 14.57 1.01 3.12
CA LEU A 129 14.86 -0.42 3.18
C LEU A 129 15.52 -0.78 4.51
N ILE A 130 15.20 -1.94 5.04
CA ILE A 130 16.05 -2.53 6.07
C ILE A 130 17.37 -3.00 5.42
N PRO A 131 18.53 -2.81 6.06
CA PRO A 131 19.83 -3.19 5.48
C PRO A 131 19.87 -4.64 5.02
N ARG A 132 19.29 -5.56 5.82
CA ARG A 132 19.28 -6.99 5.49
C ARG A 132 18.59 -7.35 4.17
N ARG A 133 17.78 -6.45 3.61
CA ARG A 133 17.10 -6.66 2.34
C ARG A 133 18.09 -6.73 1.17
N PHE A 134 19.26 -6.09 1.27
CA PHE A 134 20.24 -6.05 0.17
C PHE A 134 20.87 -7.41 -0.17
N TYR A 135 20.81 -8.38 0.75
CA TYR A 135 21.23 -9.76 0.52
C TYR A 135 20.06 -10.76 0.66
N ASP A 136 18.83 -10.27 0.54
CA ASP A 136 17.62 -11.07 0.38
C ASP A 136 17.31 -11.19 -1.13
N PRO A 137 17.25 -12.41 -1.71
CA PRO A 137 16.87 -12.60 -3.10
C PRO A 137 15.53 -11.96 -3.49
N ALA A 138 14.66 -11.68 -2.52
CA ALA A 138 13.38 -11.02 -2.71
C ALA A 138 13.48 -9.53 -3.09
N LEU A 139 14.63 -8.87 -2.90
CA LEU A 139 14.74 -7.41 -3.09
C LEU A 139 14.34 -6.98 -4.50
N THR A 140 14.70 -7.76 -5.53
CA THR A 140 14.34 -7.43 -6.92
C THR A 140 12.82 -7.40 -7.12
N ARG A 141 12.07 -8.39 -6.61
CA ARG A 141 10.59 -8.37 -6.71
C ARG A 141 9.96 -7.31 -5.82
N TYR A 142 10.56 -7.01 -4.66
CA TYR A 142 10.15 -5.89 -3.81
C TYR A 142 10.29 -4.55 -4.54
N CYS A 143 11.48 -4.25 -5.08
CA CYS A 143 11.70 -3.03 -5.86
C CYS A 143 10.76 -2.96 -7.06
N ARG A 144 10.54 -4.07 -7.78
CA ARG A 144 9.60 -4.09 -8.89
C ARG A 144 8.19 -3.71 -8.45
N HIS A 145 7.68 -4.27 -7.35
CA HIS A 145 6.36 -3.96 -6.81
C HIS A 145 6.23 -2.48 -6.41
N GLU A 146 7.16 -2.00 -5.59
CA GLU A 146 7.13 -0.62 -5.10
C GLU A 146 7.33 0.42 -6.22
N LEU A 147 8.19 0.13 -7.21
CA LEU A 147 8.38 1.03 -8.35
C LEU A 147 7.15 1.07 -9.27
N MET A 148 6.34 0.02 -9.34
CA MET A 148 5.06 0.10 -10.05
C MET A 148 4.09 1.05 -9.35
N HIS A 149 4.05 1.06 -8.01
CA HIS A 149 3.28 2.06 -7.26
C HIS A 149 3.76 3.50 -7.58
N ILE A 150 5.07 3.74 -7.64
CA ILE A 150 5.59 5.06 -8.02
C ILE A 150 5.29 5.40 -9.48
N SER A 151 5.33 4.40 -10.37
CA SER A 151 4.97 4.59 -11.77
C SER A 151 3.52 5.04 -11.91
N ASP A 152 2.61 4.42 -11.16
CA ASP A 152 1.21 4.84 -11.07
C ASP A 152 1.08 6.26 -10.52
N MET A 153 1.76 6.58 -9.41
CA MET A 153 1.69 7.92 -8.79
C MET A 153 2.15 9.07 -9.72
N ILE A 154 3.05 8.77 -10.67
CA ILE A 154 3.59 9.76 -11.62
C ILE A 154 2.78 9.79 -12.93
N ASP A 155 2.06 8.72 -13.26
CA ASP A 155 1.26 8.64 -14.47
C ASP A 155 0.00 9.51 -14.35
N PRO A 156 -0.19 10.54 -15.20
CA PRO A 156 -1.40 11.36 -15.18
C PRO A 156 -2.69 10.56 -15.41
N VAL A 157 -2.63 9.43 -16.12
CA VAL A 157 -3.80 8.56 -16.36
C VAL A 157 -4.28 7.89 -15.08
N PHE A 158 -3.37 7.61 -14.15
CA PHE A 158 -3.73 7.03 -12.86
C PHE A 158 -4.44 8.04 -11.98
N GLY A 159 -4.08 9.32 -12.10
CA GLY A 159 -4.75 10.41 -11.39
C GLY A 159 -4.52 10.38 -9.88
N TYR A 160 -3.31 10.00 -9.43
CA TYR A 160 -2.97 10.00 -8.01
C TYR A 160 -3.11 11.40 -7.41
N ASP A 161 -3.95 11.52 -6.38
CA ASP A 161 -4.09 12.73 -5.60
C ASP A 161 -3.53 12.52 -4.18
N PRO A 162 -2.39 13.15 -3.84
CA PRO A 162 -1.76 13.05 -2.54
C PRO A 162 -2.57 13.66 -1.38
N ASP A 163 -3.59 14.47 -1.69
CA ASP A 163 -4.41 15.21 -0.74
C ASP A 163 -5.84 14.65 -0.64
N THR A 164 -6.12 13.50 -1.28
CA THR A 164 -7.38 12.77 -1.15
C THR A 164 -7.71 12.50 0.31
N LYS A 165 -8.85 13.04 0.75
CA LYS A 165 -9.39 12.81 2.09
C LYS A 165 -10.45 11.72 2.03
N VAL A 166 -10.34 10.75 2.95
CA VAL A 166 -11.28 9.64 3.06
C VAL A 166 -11.78 9.50 4.49
N GLY A 167 -13.00 8.97 4.63
CA GLY A 167 -13.65 8.77 5.91
C GLY A 167 -14.10 10.07 6.59
N GLN A 168 -15.01 9.93 7.55
CA GLN A 168 -15.53 11.03 8.36
C GLN A 168 -14.82 11.15 9.72
N ASN A 169 -14.07 10.11 10.10
CA ASN A 169 -13.33 10.04 11.36
C ASN A 169 -12.04 9.20 11.19
N PRO A 170 -11.08 9.30 12.12
CA PRO A 170 -9.78 8.63 11.99
C PRO A 170 -9.85 7.10 11.85
N GLY A 171 -10.85 6.46 12.47
CA GLY A 171 -11.01 5.00 12.40
C GLY A 171 -11.50 4.55 11.02
N GLU A 172 -12.47 5.26 10.46
CA GLU A 172 -12.96 5.04 9.10
C GLU A 172 -11.89 5.37 8.05
N GLU A 173 -11.18 6.49 8.22
CA GLU A 173 -10.04 6.86 7.38
C GLU A 173 -9.00 5.74 7.34
N THR A 174 -8.59 5.24 8.51
CA THR A 174 -7.62 4.13 8.62
C THR A 174 -8.12 2.87 7.90
N LEU A 175 -9.39 2.51 8.06
CA LEU A 175 -9.97 1.34 7.38
C LEU A 175 -9.94 1.50 5.85
N ILE A 176 -10.36 2.66 5.34
CA ILE A 176 -10.39 2.93 3.90
C ILE A 176 -8.97 2.90 3.33
N LEU A 177 -8.00 3.54 3.99
CA LEU A 177 -6.61 3.55 3.53
C LEU A 177 -5.99 2.14 3.50
N GLN A 178 -6.32 1.28 4.47
CA GLN A 178 -5.85 -0.11 4.46
C GLN A 178 -6.48 -0.92 3.31
N ARG A 179 -7.78 -0.75 3.05
CA ARG A 179 -8.44 -1.38 1.89
C ARG A 179 -7.86 -0.89 0.56
N TYR A 180 -7.65 0.42 0.44
CA TYR A 180 -7.02 1.03 -0.72
C TYR A 180 -5.64 0.43 -0.99
N ARG A 181 -4.80 0.28 0.05
CA ARG A 181 -3.49 -0.38 -0.06
C ARG A 181 -3.62 -1.79 -0.62
N VAL A 182 -4.55 -2.59 -0.08
CA VAL A 182 -4.74 -3.99 -0.51
C VAL A 182 -5.20 -4.07 -1.96
N LEU A 183 -6.17 -3.25 -2.36
CA LEU A 183 -6.65 -3.20 -3.74
C LEU A 183 -5.56 -2.76 -4.71
N TRP A 184 -4.78 -1.75 -4.34
CA TRP A 184 -3.71 -1.24 -5.19
C TRP A 184 -2.57 -2.26 -5.33
N SER A 185 -2.10 -2.84 -4.23
CA SER A 185 -1.04 -3.84 -4.27
C SER A 185 -1.48 -5.13 -4.98
N LEU A 186 -2.76 -5.52 -4.89
CA LEU A 186 -3.34 -6.58 -5.71
C LEU A 186 -3.24 -6.23 -7.20
N SER A 187 -3.65 -5.02 -7.60
CA SER A 187 -3.57 -4.56 -8.99
C SER A 187 -2.13 -4.46 -9.51
N VAL A 188 -1.17 -4.09 -8.66
CA VAL A 188 0.25 -4.12 -9.01
C VAL A 188 0.71 -5.55 -9.30
N ASP A 189 0.50 -6.47 -8.37
CA ASP A 189 0.98 -7.84 -8.54
C ASP A 189 0.28 -8.56 -9.71
N SER A 190 -1.00 -8.28 -9.96
CA SER A 190 -1.69 -8.84 -11.13
C SER A 190 -1.09 -8.34 -12.45
N ARG A 191 -0.77 -7.04 -12.56
CA ARG A 191 -0.11 -6.47 -13.74
C ARG A 191 1.31 -6.99 -13.91
N LEU A 192 2.05 -7.21 -12.82
CA LEU A 192 3.38 -7.83 -12.88
C LEU A 192 3.30 -9.25 -13.44
N VAL A 193 2.36 -10.06 -12.96
CA VAL A 193 2.13 -11.41 -13.49
C VAL A 193 1.73 -11.37 -14.97
N ALA A 194 0.82 -10.46 -15.36
CA ALA A 194 0.42 -10.28 -16.76
C ALA A 194 1.60 -9.88 -17.67
N ALA A 195 2.58 -9.15 -17.14
CA ALA A 195 3.82 -8.79 -17.82
C ALA A 195 4.91 -9.89 -17.78
N GLY A 196 4.59 -11.08 -17.25
CA GLY A 196 5.53 -12.20 -17.13
C GLY A 196 6.62 -11.98 -16.09
N LYS A 197 6.38 -11.11 -15.10
CA LYS A 197 7.30 -10.80 -14.01
C LYS A 197 6.91 -11.52 -12.73
N GLU A 198 7.90 -11.82 -11.90
CA GLU A 198 7.65 -12.32 -10.54
C GLU A 198 7.02 -11.19 -9.69
N PRO A 199 5.82 -11.40 -9.12
CA PRO A 199 5.16 -10.45 -8.24
C PRO A 199 5.77 -10.47 -6.83
N MET A 200 5.44 -9.48 -5.99
CA MET A 200 5.89 -9.48 -4.59
C MET A 200 5.21 -10.59 -3.79
N LEU A 201 3.89 -10.73 -3.95
CA LEU A 201 3.10 -11.83 -3.38
C LEU A 201 2.48 -12.67 -4.49
N SER A 202 2.31 -13.96 -4.22
CA SER A 202 1.57 -14.86 -5.10
C SER A 202 0.09 -14.44 -5.19
N LYS A 203 -0.61 -14.92 -6.23
CA LYS A 203 -2.06 -14.72 -6.37
C LYS A 203 -2.80 -15.25 -5.15
N GLU A 204 -2.38 -16.41 -4.64
CA GLU A 204 -2.96 -17.06 -3.47
C GLU A 204 -2.77 -16.22 -2.19
N ASP A 205 -1.58 -15.63 -2.01
CA ASP A 205 -1.31 -14.78 -0.84
C ASP A 205 -2.03 -13.44 -0.93
N ARG A 206 -2.18 -12.86 -2.14
CA ARG A 206 -3.04 -11.70 -2.36
C ARG A 206 -4.51 -12.02 -2.10
N PHE A 207 -4.98 -13.21 -2.45
CA PHE A 207 -6.34 -13.63 -2.10
C PHE A 207 -6.53 -13.76 -0.58
N LYS A 208 -5.56 -14.32 0.15
CA LYS A 208 -5.60 -14.39 1.63
C LYS A 208 -5.64 -13.00 2.25
N GLU A 209 -4.81 -12.07 1.77
CA GLU A 209 -4.79 -10.68 2.23
C GLU A 209 -6.13 -10.01 1.96
N PHE A 210 -6.62 -10.05 0.71
CA PHE A 210 -7.92 -9.50 0.31
C PHE A 210 -9.06 -10.04 1.18
N ARG A 211 -9.12 -11.37 1.37
CA ARG A 211 -10.11 -12.03 2.23
C ARG A 211 -10.08 -11.52 3.66
N SER A 212 -8.90 -11.20 4.19
CA SER A 212 -8.76 -10.72 5.56
C SER A 212 -9.40 -9.33 5.78
N TRP A 213 -9.54 -8.52 4.73
CA TRP A 213 -10.12 -7.17 4.76
C TRP A 213 -11.58 -7.10 4.34
N TYR A 214 -12.04 -8.09 3.58
CA TYR A 214 -13.41 -8.17 3.04
C TYR A 214 -14.22 -9.35 3.60
N ARG A 215 -14.00 -9.70 4.88
CA ARG A 215 -14.61 -10.85 5.59
C ARG A 215 -16.14 -10.87 5.60
N LYS A 216 -16.79 -9.75 5.27
CA LYS A 216 -18.25 -9.59 5.25
C LYS A 216 -18.89 -10.07 3.95
N ILE A 217 -18.09 -10.22 2.89
CA ILE A 217 -18.53 -10.79 1.62
C ILE A 217 -18.57 -12.32 1.78
N ALA A 218 -19.62 -12.96 1.25
CA ALA A 218 -19.74 -14.42 1.29
C ALA A 218 -18.54 -15.09 0.58
N PRO A 219 -18.01 -16.23 1.09
CA PRO A 219 -16.78 -16.81 0.55
C PRO A 219 -16.78 -17.11 -0.96
N LEU A 220 -17.92 -17.56 -1.51
CA LEU A 220 -18.06 -17.86 -2.94
C LEU A 220 -18.06 -16.59 -3.79
N GLN A 221 -18.75 -15.54 -3.33
CA GLN A 221 -18.74 -14.22 -3.97
C GLN A 221 -17.36 -13.57 -3.90
N LEU A 222 -16.67 -13.70 -2.76
CA LEU A 222 -15.35 -13.14 -2.56
C LEU A 222 -14.33 -13.71 -3.57
N LYS A 223 -14.45 -14.99 -3.94
CA LYS A 223 -13.63 -15.61 -4.98
C LYS A 223 -13.90 -14.95 -6.34
N SER A 224 -15.17 -14.84 -6.73
CA SER A 224 -15.60 -14.19 -7.98
C SER A 224 -15.12 -12.74 -8.09
N VAL A 225 -15.25 -11.98 -7.01
CA VAL A 225 -14.78 -10.59 -6.90
C VAL A 225 -13.27 -10.50 -7.06
N PHE A 226 -12.52 -11.32 -6.31
CA PHE A 226 -11.07 -11.33 -6.39
C PHE A 226 -10.58 -11.65 -7.80
N GLU A 227 -11.20 -12.63 -8.46
CA GLU A 227 -10.84 -13.00 -9.83
C GLU A 227 -11.08 -11.85 -10.82
N GLY A 228 -12.20 -11.14 -10.71
CA GLY A 228 -12.45 -9.99 -11.58
C GLY A 228 -11.50 -8.82 -11.31
N LEU A 229 -11.17 -8.54 -10.05
CA LEU A 229 -10.13 -7.58 -9.68
C LEU A 229 -8.76 -7.98 -10.24
N TRP A 230 -8.39 -9.26 -10.13
CA TRP A 230 -7.11 -9.78 -10.59
C TRP A 230 -6.96 -9.73 -12.11
N GLN A 231 -8.03 -10.00 -12.86
CA GLN A 231 -8.03 -9.98 -14.32
C GLN A 231 -8.12 -8.56 -14.89
N THR A 232 -8.51 -7.59 -14.07
CA THR A 232 -8.59 -6.18 -14.51
C THR A 232 -7.19 -5.64 -14.78
N SER A 233 -6.98 -5.13 -16.00
CA SER A 233 -5.67 -4.69 -16.47
C SER A 233 -5.19 -3.40 -15.81
N TYR A 234 -6.10 -2.55 -15.34
CA TYR A 234 -5.78 -1.23 -14.81
C TYR A 234 -6.92 -0.67 -13.96
N PHE A 235 -6.56 0.07 -12.90
CA PHE A 235 -7.48 0.89 -12.13
C PHE A 235 -6.91 2.30 -11.99
N THR A 236 -7.77 3.30 -12.01
CA THR A 236 -7.42 4.66 -11.60
C THR A 236 -7.39 4.80 -10.08
N HIS A 237 -6.72 5.83 -9.57
CA HIS A 237 -6.72 6.19 -8.15
C HIS A 237 -8.15 6.35 -7.61
N SER A 238 -9.02 7.06 -8.34
CA SER A 238 -10.41 7.29 -7.94
C SER A 238 -11.21 6.00 -7.82
N GLU A 239 -11.08 5.08 -8.78
CA GLU A 239 -11.77 3.78 -8.71
C GLU A 239 -11.33 2.95 -7.49
N LEU A 240 -10.02 2.94 -7.19
CA LEU A 240 -9.49 2.26 -6.02
C LEU A 240 -10.02 2.88 -4.71
N ILE A 241 -10.12 4.21 -4.64
CA ILE A 241 -10.68 4.92 -3.47
C ILE A 241 -12.18 4.65 -3.32
N GLU A 242 -12.95 4.69 -4.41
CA GLU A 242 -14.37 4.36 -4.40
C GLU A 242 -14.60 2.93 -3.89
N MET A 243 -13.85 1.96 -4.40
CA MET A 243 -13.89 0.57 -3.95
C MET A 243 -13.41 0.37 -2.50
N ALA A 244 -12.40 1.12 -2.06
CA ALA A 244 -11.94 1.05 -0.68
C ALA A 244 -12.99 1.59 0.31
N THR A 245 -13.71 2.63 -0.12
CA THR A 245 -14.77 3.32 0.65
C THR A 245 -16.04 2.48 0.71
N ASP A 246 -16.47 1.95 -0.44
CA ASP A 246 -17.74 1.24 -0.58
C ASP A 246 -17.52 -0.20 -1.06
N THR A 247 -17.82 -1.17 -0.17
CA THR A 247 -17.70 -2.59 -0.51
C THR A 247 -18.64 -2.98 -1.65
N LEU A 248 -19.75 -2.29 -1.89
CA LEU A 248 -20.62 -2.57 -3.05
C LEU A 248 -19.87 -2.39 -4.37
N ARG A 249 -19.06 -1.34 -4.48
CA ARG A 249 -18.23 -1.09 -5.67
C ARG A 249 -17.18 -2.17 -5.91
N VAL A 250 -16.75 -2.85 -4.86
CA VAL A 250 -15.88 -4.02 -4.95
C VAL A 250 -16.66 -5.22 -5.46
N MET A 251 -17.90 -5.41 -4.99
CA MET A 251 -18.79 -6.49 -5.42
C MET A 251 -19.15 -6.42 -6.91
N ASP A 252 -19.28 -5.21 -7.45
CA ASP A 252 -19.52 -4.96 -8.89
C ASP A 252 -18.41 -5.52 -9.79
N ARG A 253 -17.25 -5.89 -9.22
CA ARG A 253 -16.13 -6.50 -9.94
C ARG A 253 -16.22 -8.03 -9.99
N ALA A 254 -17.27 -8.64 -9.45
CA ALA A 254 -17.46 -10.09 -9.52
C ALA A 254 -17.58 -10.58 -10.97
N VAL A 255 -16.86 -11.65 -11.29
CA VAL A 255 -16.97 -12.38 -12.56
C VAL A 255 -17.35 -13.83 -12.30
N ASP A 256 -18.01 -14.47 -13.27
CA ASP A 256 -18.38 -15.87 -13.16
C ASP A 256 -17.12 -16.76 -13.21
N VAL A 257 -16.96 -17.60 -12.18
CA VAL A 257 -15.81 -18.50 -12.03
C VAL A 257 -16.24 -19.83 -11.43
N GLU A 258 -15.52 -20.90 -11.78
CA GLU A 258 -15.81 -22.23 -11.26
C GLU A 258 -15.75 -22.24 -9.71
N GLY A 259 -16.87 -22.63 -9.09
CA GLY A 259 -17.03 -22.64 -7.64
C GLY A 259 -17.02 -21.25 -7.00
N GLY A 260 -17.33 -20.20 -7.76
CA GLY A 260 -17.69 -18.88 -7.26
C GLY A 260 -19.19 -18.59 -7.48
N GLU A 261 -19.66 -17.49 -6.91
CA GLU A 261 -21.00 -16.97 -7.13
C GLU A 261 -20.91 -15.50 -7.54
N VAL A 262 -21.63 -15.07 -8.56
CA VAL A 262 -21.77 -13.65 -8.88
C VAL A 262 -22.93 -13.11 -8.05
N PRO A 263 -22.78 -12.01 -7.29
CA PRO A 263 -23.88 -11.40 -6.57
C PRO A 263 -25.01 -11.05 -7.54
N GLU A 264 -26.25 -11.45 -7.22
CA GLU A 264 -27.41 -11.01 -8.00
C GLU A 264 -27.55 -9.50 -7.86
N SER A 265 -27.54 -8.79 -8.99
CA SER A 265 -27.70 -7.35 -9.07
C SER A 265 -29.16 -6.95 -8.83
N GLU A 266 -29.70 -7.24 -7.65
CA GLU A 266 -30.87 -6.50 -7.20
C GLU A 266 -30.37 -5.19 -6.60
N ASN A 267 -30.94 -4.05 -7.00
CA ASN A 267 -30.69 -2.70 -6.46
C ASN A 267 -30.96 -2.56 -4.93
N LYS A 268 -31.04 -3.67 -4.19
CA LYS A 268 -31.17 -3.68 -2.74
C LYS A 268 -29.83 -3.28 -2.14
N VAL A 269 -29.86 -2.21 -1.35
CA VAL A 269 -28.73 -1.81 -0.50
C VAL A 269 -28.28 -3.02 0.31
N MET A 270 -27.06 -3.48 0.10
CA MET A 270 -26.56 -4.69 0.76
C MET A 270 -26.28 -4.40 2.24
N LEU A 271 -27.20 -4.82 3.11
CA LEU A 271 -27.13 -4.62 4.56
C LEU A 271 -26.18 -5.61 5.22
N MET A 272 -24.87 -5.41 5.00
CA MET A 272 -23.84 -6.29 5.56
C MET A 272 -23.62 -6.03 7.06
N PRO A 273 -23.39 -7.08 7.88
CA PRO A 273 -23.03 -6.90 9.28
C PRO A 273 -21.82 -5.98 9.48
N GLY A 274 -21.88 -5.11 10.48
CA GLY A 274 -20.93 -4.06 10.84
C GLY A 274 -20.88 -2.85 9.90
N PHE A 275 -21.78 -2.70 8.93
CA PHE A 275 -21.92 -1.42 8.22
C PHE A 275 -22.56 -0.36 9.14
N PRO A 276 -22.22 0.94 8.98
CA PRO A 276 -22.84 1.99 9.76
C PRO A 276 -24.32 2.08 9.44
N CYS A 277 -25.17 2.02 10.46
CA CYS A 277 -26.61 2.26 10.32
C CYS A 277 -26.83 3.68 9.74
N PRO A 278 -27.68 3.87 8.71
CA PRO A 278 -27.90 5.20 8.12
C PRO A 278 -28.53 6.20 9.11
N LEU A 279 -29.22 5.70 10.14
CA LEU A 279 -29.89 6.52 11.15
C LEU A 279 -28.91 7.00 12.24
N CYS A 280 -28.19 6.09 12.91
CA CYS A 280 -27.30 6.45 14.02
C CYS A 280 -25.81 6.50 13.67
N ARG A 281 -25.42 6.08 12.45
CA ARG A 281 -24.05 6.00 11.95
C ARG A 281 -23.10 5.07 12.73
N PHE A 282 -23.61 4.31 13.70
CA PHE A 282 -22.82 3.28 14.37
C PHE A 282 -22.80 1.97 13.57
N PRO A 283 -21.66 1.23 13.55
CA PRO A 283 -21.61 -0.11 13.01
C PRO A 283 -22.65 -1.03 13.65
N THR A 284 -23.48 -1.69 12.84
CA THR A 284 -24.48 -2.64 13.32
C THR A 284 -24.27 -4.03 12.73
N TYR A 285 -24.32 -5.06 13.57
CA TYR A 285 -24.34 -6.47 13.14
C TYR A 285 -25.75 -7.05 13.09
N SER A 286 -26.74 -6.27 13.51
CA SER A 286 -28.16 -6.63 13.58
C SER A 286 -28.96 -5.65 12.75
N TRP A 287 -29.31 -6.05 11.54
CA TRP A 287 -30.19 -5.28 10.65
C TRP A 287 -31.63 -5.77 10.82
N VAL A 288 -32.59 -4.84 10.84
CA VAL A 288 -34.00 -5.22 10.83
C VAL A 288 -34.38 -5.61 9.41
N GLU A 289 -34.71 -6.88 9.21
CA GLU A 289 -35.17 -7.43 7.93
C GLU A 289 -36.66 -7.15 7.72
N ASP A 290 -37.08 -7.00 6.45
CA ASP A 290 -38.48 -6.81 6.05
C ASP A 290 -39.18 -5.62 6.75
N MET A 291 -38.47 -4.50 6.91
CA MET A 291 -38.98 -3.31 7.63
C MET A 291 -40.36 -2.85 7.12
N GLY A 292 -40.62 -2.93 5.81
CA GLY A 292 -41.90 -2.53 5.22
C GLY A 292 -43.10 -3.37 5.64
N SER A 293 -42.89 -4.58 6.20
CA SER A 293 -43.96 -5.44 6.71
C SER A 293 -43.93 -5.63 8.23
N LYS A 294 -42.74 -5.57 8.84
CA LYS A 294 -42.56 -5.82 10.29
C LYS A 294 -42.62 -4.55 11.15
N ILE A 295 -42.62 -3.36 10.55
CA ILE A 295 -42.66 -2.09 11.27
C ILE A 295 -43.93 -1.34 10.91
N GLU A 296 -44.56 -0.76 11.91
CA GLU A 296 -45.78 0.04 11.79
C GLU A 296 -45.52 1.29 10.92
N SER A 297 -46.42 1.60 10.00
CA SER A 297 -46.22 2.66 9.00
C SER A 297 -45.93 4.03 9.62
N TYR A 298 -46.60 4.37 10.72
CA TYR A 298 -46.40 5.66 11.41
C TYR A 298 -44.98 5.80 11.99
N VAL A 299 -44.34 4.69 12.38
CA VAL A 299 -42.93 4.70 12.84
C VAL A 299 -42.00 4.94 11.66
N LEU A 300 -42.26 4.30 10.51
CA LEU A 300 -41.49 4.51 9.29
C LEU A 300 -41.59 5.97 8.81
N ASP A 301 -42.79 6.55 8.85
CA ASP A 301 -43.02 7.95 8.49
C ASP A 301 -42.28 8.89 9.45
N PHE A 302 -42.32 8.60 10.75
CA PHE A 302 -41.58 9.36 11.75
C PHE A 302 -40.05 9.29 11.53
N ILE A 303 -39.50 8.13 11.13
CA ILE A 303 -38.08 8.02 10.76
C ILE A 303 -37.77 8.89 9.54
N ARG A 304 -38.61 8.87 8.49
CA ARG A 304 -38.42 9.68 7.27
C ARG A 304 -38.48 11.18 7.54
N GLU A 305 -39.34 11.61 8.45
CA GLU A 305 -39.40 13.01 8.89
C GLU A 305 -38.10 13.46 9.58
N ASN A 306 -37.50 12.59 10.39
CA ASN A 306 -36.24 12.86 11.09
C ASN A 306 -35.00 12.67 10.20
N HIS A 307 -35.10 11.85 9.16
CA HIS A 307 -34.05 11.54 8.21
C HIS A 307 -34.54 11.68 6.76
N PRO A 308 -34.66 12.92 6.25
CA PRO A 308 -35.10 13.15 4.87
C PRO A 308 -34.19 12.44 3.86
N GLY A 309 -34.79 11.64 2.98
CA GLY A 309 -34.09 10.83 1.98
C GLY A 309 -33.74 9.40 2.41
N TRP A 310 -34.06 9.02 3.65
CA TRP A 310 -34.04 7.61 4.07
C TRP A 310 -35.29 6.86 3.60
N ASP A 311 -35.14 5.57 3.32
CA ASP A 311 -36.22 4.63 3.03
C ASP A 311 -35.89 3.23 3.55
N VAL A 312 -36.89 2.34 3.61
CA VAL A 312 -36.78 0.98 4.16
C VAL A 312 -35.71 0.14 3.48
N GLU A 313 -35.40 0.39 2.20
CA GLU A 313 -34.34 -0.30 1.47
C GLU A 313 -32.95 0.02 2.03
N PHE A 314 -32.73 1.21 2.60
CA PHE A 314 -31.46 1.58 3.23
C PHE A 314 -31.26 0.91 4.61
N GLY A 315 -32.31 0.28 5.15
CA GLY A 315 -32.28 -0.45 6.41
C GLY A 315 -32.10 0.43 7.65
N ALA A 316 -32.20 -0.21 8.81
CA ALA A 316 -31.88 0.38 10.11
C ALA A 316 -31.43 -0.72 11.07
N CYS A 317 -30.60 -0.36 12.06
CA CYS A 317 -30.28 -1.30 13.14
C CYS A 317 -31.46 -1.48 14.10
N ASP A 318 -31.51 -2.64 14.74
CA ASP A 318 -32.46 -3.00 15.80
C ASP A 318 -32.66 -1.87 16.83
N ARG A 319 -31.56 -1.32 17.37
CA ARG A 319 -31.59 -0.24 18.38
C ARG A 319 -32.20 1.04 17.86
N CYS A 320 -31.95 1.42 16.60
CA CYS A 320 -32.56 2.62 16.04
C CYS A 320 -34.06 2.43 15.87
N VAL A 321 -34.48 1.27 15.36
CA VAL A 321 -35.89 0.95 15.21
C VAL A 321 -36.60 0.98 16.56
N GLU A 322 -36.04 0.37 17.60
CA GLU A 322 -36.59 0.41 18.97
C GLU A 322 -36.72 1.84 19.50
N VAL A 323 -35.67 2.66 19.37
CA VAL A 323 -35.69 4.06 19.84
C VAL A 323 -36.74 4.87 19.08
N TYR A 324 -36.85 4.69 17.77
CA TYR A 324 -37.82 5.41 16.96
C TYR A 324 -39.27 4.95 17.21
N LYS A 325 -39.49 3.66 17.50
CA LYS A 325 -40.80 3.17 17.97
C LYS A 325 -41.23 3.88 19.24
N LEU A 326 -40.36 3.91 20.26
CA LEU A 326 -40.65 4.56 21.54
C LEU A 326 -40.93 6.07 21.39
N ARG A 327 -40.19 6.75 20.50
CA ARG A 327 -40.42 8.18 20.21
C ARG A 327 -41.72 8.43 19.46
N ALA A 328 -42.03 7.62 18.46
CA ALA A 328 -43.26 7.73 17.70
C ALA A 328 -44.51 7.46 18.58
N ASP A 329 -44.38 6.60 19.59
CA ASP A 329 -45.42 6.31 20.58
C ASP A 329 -45.57 7.39 21.67
N GLY A 330 -44.70 8.40 21.67
CA GLY A 330 -44.71 9.48 22.67
C GLY A 330 -44.22 9.05 24.07
N VAL A 331 -43.45 7.96 24.15
CA VAL A 331 -42.93 7.39 25.41
C VAL A 331 -41.58 7.99 25.81
N MET A 332 -40.97 8.83 24.95
CA MET A 332 -39.68 9.48 25.16
C MET A 332 -39.69 10.98 24.88
#